data_AF-J3AF41-F1
#
_entry.id   AF-J3AF41-F1
#
_cell.length_a   1.000
_cell.length_b   1.000
_cell.length_c   1.000
_cell.angle_alpha   90.00
_cell.angle_beta   90.00
_cell.angle_gamma   90.00
#
_symmetry.space_group_name_H-M   'P 1'
#
loop_
_entity.id
_entity.type
_entity.pdbx_description
1 polymer ?
#
loop_
_entity_poly.entity_id
_entity_poly.type
_entity_poly.pdbx_seq_one_letter_code
_entity_poly.pdbx_strand_id
1 'polypeptide(L)'
;MGVIDYLHDRGFSAEVVGNRLWVSPSSRLTQEERRYIKLHRLELMVEVVANDGEARSSHWTVLVTGYSPFTMIVEPMTYTEALAEARMLWPEANVE
;
A
#
# COMPACT_ATOMS: atom_id res chain seq x y z
N MET A 1 -9.46 2.48 -13.48
CA MET A 1 -8.07 2.90 -13.31
C MET A 1 -8.08 4.30 -12.74
N GLY A 2 -7.89 4.36 -11.43
CA GLY A 2 -7.61 5.56 -10.68
C GLY A 2 -6.25 6.15 -11.02
N VAL A 3 -6.03 7.40 -10.63
CA VAL A 3 -4.74 8.08 -10.82
C VAL A 3 -3.69 7.45 -9.92
N ILE A 4 -4.10 6.91 -8.78
CA ILE A 4 -3.26 6.14 -7.84
C ILE A 4 -2.88 4.75 -8.35
N ASP A 5 -3.72 4.11 -9.18
CA ASP A 5 -3.42 2.77 -9.74
C ASP A 5 -2.11 2.82 -10.55
N TYR A 6 -1.83 3.92 -11.25
CA TYR A 6 -0.57 4.14 -11.96
C TYR A 6 0.67 3.97 -11.05
N LEU A 7 0.57 4.43 -9.80
CA LEU A 7 1.64 4.31 -8.80
C LEU A 7 1.71 2.88 -8.27
N HIS A 8 0.56 2.27 -7.97
CA HIS A 8 0.48 0.89 -7.47
C HIS A 8 1.00 -0.14 -8.47
N ASP A 9 0.64 -0.03 -9.75
CA ASP A 9 1.12 -0.91 -10.84
C ASP A 9 2.65 -0.90 -10.98
N ARG A 10 3.30 0.15 -10.49
CA ARG A 10 4.76 0.32 -10.51
C ARG A 10 5.42 -0.03 -9.16
N GLY A 11 4.62 -0.51 -8.20
CA GLY A 11 5.06 -0.91 -6.88
C GLY A 11 5.35 0.27 -5.95
N PHE A 12 4.63 1.38 -6.12
CA PHE A 12 4.64 2.49 -5.17
C PHE A 12 3.38 2.49 -4.31
N SER A 13 3.54 2.93 -3.07
CA SER A 13 2.46 3.24 -2.14
C SER A 13 2.43 4.76 -1.93
N ALA A 14 1.23 5.32 -1.74
CA ALA A 14 1.06 6.75 -1.49
C ALA A 14 0.18 6.99 -0.26
N GLU A 15 0.51 8.04 0.50
CA GLU A 15 -0.18 8.43 1.72
C GLU A 15 -0.32 9.97 1.76
N VAL A 16 -1.40 10.48 2.36
CA VAL A 16 -1.56 11.92 2.61
C VAL A 16 -1.32 12.21 4.08
N VAL A 17 -0.22 12.92 4.37
CA VAL A 17 0.12 13.39 5.73
C VAL A 17 -0.07 14.90 5.79
N GLY A 18 -1.13 15.33 6.46
CA GLY A 18 -1.56 16.73 6.49
C GLY A 18 -1.90 17.21 5.08
N ASN A 19 -1.13 18.17 4.56
CA ASN A 19 -1.31 18.71 3.20
C ASN A 19 -0.22 18.22 2.22
N ARG A 20 0.43 17.08 2.51
CA ARG A 20 1.50 16.52 1.67
C ARG A 20 1.19 15.10 1.24
N LEU A 21 1.40 14.83 -0.04
CA LEU A 21 1.42 13.49 -0.60
C LEU A 21 2.83 12.89 -0.40
N TRP A 22 2.90 11.78 0.31
CA TRP A 22 4.08 10.94 0.46
C TRP A 22 3.99 9.77 -0.50
N VAL A 23 5.10 9.42 -1.16
CA VAL A 23 5.18 8.28 -2.06
C VAL A 23 6.43 7.46 -1.73
N SER A 24 6.23 6.17 -1.52
CA SER A 24 7.25 5.22 -1.08
C SER A 24 7.30 4.00 -2.01
N PRO A 25 8.47 3.42 -2.29
CA PRO A 25 9.80 3.87 -1.88
C PRO A 25 10.32 5.03 -2.74
N SER A 26 10.71 6.14 -2.10
CA SER A 26 11.17 7.36 -2.81
C SER A 26 12.48 7.17 -3.57
N SER A 27 13.31 6.21 -3.16
CA SER A 27 14.57 5.84 -3.81
C SER A 27 14.40 5.28 -5.22
N ARG A 28 13.22 4.72 -5.54
CA ARG A 28 12.90 4.14 -6.86
C ARG A 28 12.18 5.11 -7.80
N LEU A 29 11.84 6.32 -7.35
CA LEU A 29 11.16 7.30 -8.19
C LEU A 29 12.09 7.80 -9.30
N THR A 30 11.76 7.51 -10.55
CA THR A 30 12.45 8.08 -11.70
C THR A 30 11.95 9.51 -11.96
N GLN A 31 12.54 10.17 -12.95
CA GLN A 31 12.11 11.51 -13.33
C GLN A 31 10.69 11.52 -13.91
N GLU A 32 10.25 10.44 -14.54
CA GLU A 32 8.91 10.32 -15.12
C GLU A 32 7.84 10.22 -14.03
N GLU A 33 8.01 9.36 -13.02
CA GLU A 33 7.05 9.30 -11.91
C GLU A 33 7.01 10.61 -11.13
N ARG A 34 8.15 11.29 -10.95
CA ARG A 34 8.16 12.62 -10.30
C ARG A 34 7.37 13.66 -11.09
N ARG A 35 7.44 13.63 -12.43
CA ARG A 35 6.63 14.53 -13.28
C ARG A 35 5.15 14.17 -13.18
N TYR A 36 4.82 12.89 -13.25
CA TYR A 36 3.44 12.40 -13.10
C TYR A 36 2.83 12.82 -11.76
N ILE A 37 3.53 12.55 -10.64
CA ILE A 37 3.11 12.95 -9.29
C ILE A 37 2.91 14.46 -9.19
N LYS A 38 3.80 15.26 -9.79
CA LYS A 38 3.69 16.72 -9.78
C LYS A 38 2.48 17.21 -10.57
N LEU A 39 2.19 16.60 -11.72
CA LEU A 39 1.07 16.96 -12.58
C LEU A 39 -0.29 16.62 -11.93
N HIS A 40 -0.37 15.46 -11.29
CA HIS A 40 -1.62 14.91 -10.75
C HIS A 40 -1.75 15.05 -9.23
N ARG A 41 -0.96 15.91 -8.58
CA ARG A 41 -0.84 15.97 -7.12
C ARG A 41 -2.19 16.09 -6.39
N LEU A 42 -3.08 16.97 -6.85
CA LEU A 42 -4.36 17.21 -6.19
C LEU A 42 -5.31 16.02 -6.36
N GLU A 43 -5.37 15.44 -7.56
CA GLU A 43 -6.16 14.24 -7.85
C GLU A 43 -5.69 13.06 -7.01
N LEU A 44 -4.37 12.84 -6.95
CA LEU A 44 -3.76 11.82 -6.09
C LEU A 44 -4.09 12.02 -4.62
N MET A 45 -4.04 13.25 -4.11
CA MET A 45 -4.39 13.52 -2.71
C MET A 45 -5.86 13.27 -2.42
N VAL A 46 -6.76 13.69 -3.32
CA VAL A 46 -8.20 13.44 -3.18
C VAL A 46 -8.48 11.95 -3.21
N GLU A 47 -7.88 11.22 -4.14
CA GLU A 47 -8.09 9.78 -4.29
C GLU A 47 -7.54 8.99 -3.10
N VAL A 48 -6.35 9.33 -2.60
CA VAL A 48 -5.79 8.72 -1.37
C VAL A 48 -6.69 8.97 -0.15
N VAL A 49 -7.21 10.19 -0.01
CA VAL A 49 -8.12 10.53 1.10
C VAL A 49 -9.48 9.87 0.92
N ALA A 50 -10.00 9.79 -0.31
CA ALA A 50 -11.26 9.13 -0.60
C ALA A 50 -11.20 7.61 -0.39
N ASN A 51 -10.02 7.01 -0.57
CA ASN A 51 -9.75 5.61 -0.22
C ASN A 51 -9.32 5.42 1.25
N ASP A 52 -9.43 6.45 2.09
CA ASP A 52 -9.23 6.41 3.55
C ASP A 52 -7.93 5.71 4.00
N GLY A 53 -6.86 5.84 3.22
CA GLY A 53 -5.53 5.37 3.64
C GLY A 53 -5.38 3.85 3.78
N GLU A 54 -6.21 3.04 3.13
CA GLU A 54 -5.93 1.60 3.00
C GLU A 54 -4.69 1.40 2.12
N ALA A 55 -3.53 1.50 2.75
CA ALA A 55 -2.24 1.22 2.15
C ALA A 55 -2.28 -0.20 1.59
N ARG A 56 -2.23 -0.29 0.26
CA ARG A 56 -2.02 -1.57 -0.41
C ARG A 56 -0.55 -1.92 -0.34
N SER A 57 -0.25 -3.07 0.23
CA SER A 57 1.10 -3.63 0.28
C SER A 57 1.11 -4.99 -0.38
N SER A 58 2.20 -5.28 -1.08
CA SER A 58 2.50 -6.60 -1.62
C SER A 58 3.25 -7.49 -0.62
N HIS A 59 3.58 -6.95 0.55
CA HIS A 59 4.36 -7.64 1.58
C HIS A 59 3.75 -7.33 2.95
N TRP A 60 3.40 -8.39 3.68
CA TRP A 60 2.79 -8.29 5.01
C TRP A 60 3.54 -9.21 5.97
N THR A 61 3.80 -8.75 7.19
CA THR A 61 4.36 -9.60 8.24
C THR A 61 3.21 -10.33 8.92
N VAL A 62 3.16 -11.64 8.80
CA VAL A 62 2.13 -12.47 9.43
C VAL A 62 2.61 -12.91 10.81
N LEU A 63 1.75 -12.69 11.81
CA LEU A 63 1.95 -13.06 13.21
C LEU A 63 0.95 -14.17 13.57
N VAL A 64 1.46 -15.33 13.99
CA VAL A 64 0.65 -16.45 14.47
C VAL A 64 1.23 -16.93 15.81
N THR A 65 0.39 -17.09 16.83
CA THR A 65 0.84 -17.56 18.14
C THR A 65 1.51 -18.93 18.03
N GLY A 66 2.72 -19.06 18.56
CA GLY A 66 3.50 -20.30 18.52
C GLY A 66 4.42 -20.45 17.30
N TYR A 67 4.40 -19.50 16.36
CA TYR A 67 5.30 -19.47 15.20
C TYR A 67 6.14 -18.18 15.19
N SER A 68 7.33 -18.25 14.59
CA SER A 68 8.10 -17.04 14.29
C SER A 68 7.40 -16.21 13.22
N PRO A 69 7.44 -14.87 13.28
CA PRO A 69 6.90 -14.00 12.23
C PRO A 69 7.50 -14.32 10.86
N PHE A 70 6.69 -14.23 9.80
CA PHE A 70 7.14 -14.45 8.44
C PHE A 70 6.46 -13.48 7.47
N THR A 71 7.12 -13.19 6.34
CA THR A 71 6.58 -12.28 5.34
C THR A 71 5.72 -13.04 4.33
N MET A 72 4.46 -12.63 4.22
CA MET A 72 3.54 -13.00 3.15
C MET A 72 3.75 -12.06 1.96
N ILE A 73 4.04 -12.62 0.78
CA ILE A 73 4.20 -11.88 -0.47
C ILE A 73 2.99 -12.18 -1.37
N VAL A 74 2.28 -11.12 -1.76
CA VAL A 74 0.97 -11.18 -2.42
C VAL A 74 0.83 -10.04 -3.42
N GLU A 75 -0.19 -10.11 -4.28
CA GLU A 75 -0.59 -8.92 -5.06
C GLU A 75 -0.92 -7.76 -4.10
N PRO A 76 -0.71 -6.49 -4.52
CA PRO A 76 -1.00 -5.34 -3.67
C PRO A 76 -2.43 -5.41 -3.15
N MET A 77 -2.58 -5.63 -1.85
CA MET A 77 -3.88 -5.79 -1.19
C MET A 77 -3.91 -4.93 0.07
N THR A 78 -5.11 -4.60 0.54
CA THR A 78 -5.30 -3.78 1.73
C THR A 78 -5.00 -4.58 3.00
N TYR A 79 -4.83 -3.89 4.14
CA TYR A 79 -4.67 -4.55 5.43
C TYR A 79 -5.81 -5.54 5.73
N THR A 80 -7.05 -5.13 5.43
CA THR A 80 -8.26 -5.92 5.70
C THR A 80 -8.30 -7.17 4.83
N GLU A 81 -7.97 -7.03 3.54
CA GLU A 81 -7.83 -8.17 2.64
C GLU A 81 -6.70 -9.11 3.12
N ALA A 82 -5.53 -8.58 3.49
CA ALA A 82 -4.36 -9.37 3.92
C ALA A 82 -4.65 -10.14 5.21
N LEU A 83 -5.35 -9.51 6.16
CA LEU A 83 -5.80 -10.15 7.39
C LEU A 83 -6.79 -11.28 7.10
N ALA A 84 -7.70 -11.11 6.13
CA ALA A 84 -8.65 -12.14 5.75
C ALA A 84 -7.94 -13.37 5.14
N GLU A 85 -6.99 -13.17 4.24
CA GLU A 85 -6.17 -14.24 3.66
C GLU A 85 -5.37 -15.00 4.73
N ALA A 86 -4.69 -14.28 5.62
CA ALA A 86 -3.93 -14.90 6.71
C ALA A 86 -4.85 -15.72 7.63
N ARG A 87 -6.06 -15.21 7.93
CA ARG A 87 -7.04 -15.90 8.78
C ARG A 87 -7.72 -17.10 8.13
N MET A 88 -7.73 -17.19 6.81
CA MET A 88 -8.22 -18.37 6.10
C MET A 88 -7.34 -19.60 6.38
N LEU A 89 -6.04 -19.40 6.55
CA LEU A 89 -5.07 -20.46 6.88
C LEU A 89 -4.91 -20.64 8.40
N TRP A 90 -4.88 -19.52 9.15
CA TRP A 90 -4.68 -19.50 10.60
C TRP A 90 -5.69 -18.55 11.27
N PRO A 91 -6.77 -19.05 11.88
CA PRO A 91 -7.86 -18.21 12.39
C PRO A 91 -7.45 -17.07 13.34
N GLU A 92 -6.37 -17.29 14.10
CA GLU A 92 -5.82 -16.34 15.08
C GLU A 92 -4.70 -15.45 14.51
N ALA A 93 -4.47 -15.47 13.20
CA ALA A 93 -3.44 -14.67 12.58
C ALA A 93 -3.72 -13.16 12.65
N ASN A 94 -2.63 -12.40 12.70
CA ASN A 94 -2.60 -10.95 12.53
C ASN A 94 -1.57 -10.57 11.45
N VAL A 95 -1.69 -9.36 10.89
CA VAL A 95 -0.78 -8.85 9.85
C VAL A 95 -0.27 -7.45 10.23
N GLU A 96 0.95 -7.10 9.81
CA GLU A 96 1.59 -5.78 9.97
C GLU A 96 2.37 -5.37 8.72
#